data_AF-A0A212FPW8-F1
#
_entry.id   AF-A0A212FPW8-F1
#
_cell.length_a   1.000
_cell.length_b   1.000
_cell.length_c   1.000
_cell.angle_alpha   90.00
_cell.angle_beta   90.00
_cell.angle_gamma   90.00
#
_symmetry.space_group_name_H-M   'P 1'
#
loop_
_entity.id
_entity.type
_entity.pdbx_description
1 polymer ?
#
loop_
_entity_poly.entity_id
_entity_poly.type
_entity_poly.pdbx_seq_one_letter_code
_entity_poly.pdbx_strand_id
1 'polypeptide(L)' 'MEVKSETSLSLRDILPVKAKYYDKNRAPKLLGQPTIVYFHVTVLSLDSINEESMVRSKYI' A
#
# COMPACT_ATOMS: atom_id res chain seq x y z
N MET A 1 25.11 16.37 -29.03
CA MET A 1 24.50 15.34 -28.17
C MET A 1 24.27 15.97 -26.81
N GLU A 2 23.01 16.24 -26.46
CA GLU A 2 22.65 16.80 -25.15
C GLU A 2 22.74 15.67 -24.12
N VAL A 3 23.68 15.78 -23.18
CA VAL A 3 23.80 14.84 -22.07
C VAL A 3 22.69 15.19 -21.08
N LYS A 4 21.59 14.45 -21.09
CA LYS A 4 20.60 14.53 -20.00
C LYS A 4 21.30 14.14 -18.70
N SER A 5 21.48 15.10 -17.79
CA SER A 5 21.90 14.80 -16.43
C SER A 5 20.78 14.02 -15.75
N GLU A 6 21.04 12.74 -15.47
CA GLU A 6 20.17 11.91 -14.64
C GLU A 6 20.21 12.48 -13.21
N THR A 7 19.22 13.30 -12.86
CA THR A 7 19.04 13.80 -11.50
C THR A 7 18.56 12.67 -10.61
N SER A 8 19.29 12.39 -9.53
CA SER A 8 18.88 11.39 -8.54
C SER A 8 17.51 11.77 -7.96
N LEU A 9 16.59 10.80 -7.95
CA LEU A 9 15.27 10.97 -7.36
C LEU A 9 15.42 11.12 -5.85
N SER A 10 15.01 12.27 -5.33
CA SER A 10 14.93 12.52 -3.89
C SER A 10 13.52 12.19 -3.39
N LEU A 11 13.40 11.85 -2.09
CA LEU A 11 12.08 11.60 -1.49
C LEU A 11 11.11 12.78 -1.62
N ARG A 12 11.62 14.00 -1.84
CA ARG A 12 10.78 15.19 -2.04
C ARG A 12 10.08 15.19 -3.40
N ASP A 13 10.64 14.49 -4.38
CA ASP A 13 10.13 14.46 -5.75
C ASP A 13 8.92 13.52 -5.91
N ILE A 14 8.73 12.60 -4.97
CA ILE A 14 7.62 11.63 -4.97
C ILE A 14 6.49 12.00 -4.00
N LEU A 15 6.71 12.98 -3.13
CA LEU A 15 5.71 13.43 -2.16
C LEU A 15 4.78 14.47 -2.80
N PRO A 16 3.52 14.56 -2.32
CA PRO A 16 2.62 15.61 -2.76
C PRO A 16 3.25 16.98 -2.49
N VAL A 17 3.32 17.84 -3.53
CA VAL A 17 3.89 19.21 -3.47
C VAL A 17 3.34 20.01 -2.28
N LYS A 18 2.11 19.71 -1.87
CA LYS A 18 1.46 20.30 -0.70
C LYS A 18 0.99 19.20 0.25
N ALA A 19 1.84 18.84 1.21
CA ALA A 19 1.53 17.86 2.25
C ALA A 19 0.21 18.12 2.99
N LYS A 20 -0.19 19.41 3.14
CA LYS A 20 -1.44 19.82 3.79
C LYS A 20 -2.71 19.40 3.04
N TYR A 21 -2.63 19.07 1.76
CA TYR A 21 -3.78 18.62 0.96
C TYR A 21 -3.96 17.10 0.95
N TYR A 22 -2.99 16.37 1.52
CA TYR A 22 -3.12 14.93 1.66
C TYR A 22 -3.91 14.60 2.93
N ASP A 23 -5.16 14.20 2.75
CA ASP A 23 -5.96 13.63 3.83
C ASP A 23 -5.72 12.12 3.89
N LYS A 24 -4.97 11.69 4.92
CA LYS A 24 -4.61 10.27 5.13
C LYS A 24 -5.81 9.36 5.43
N ASN A 25 -6.94 9.92 5.86
CA ASN A 25 -8.15 9.15 6.20
C ASN A 25 -9.12 9.07 5.01
N ARG A 26 -8.84 9.78 3.92
CA ARG A 26 -9.65 9.74 2.71
C ARG A 26 -9.07 8.75 1.71
N ALA A 27 -9.89 7.79 1.28
CA ALA A 27 -9.50 6.85 0.25
C ALA A 27 -9.07 7.60 -1.05
N PRO A 28 -7.98 7.16 -1.71
CA PRO A 28 -7.57 7.73 -3.00
C PRO A 28 -8.68 7.52 -4.03
N LYS A 29 -9.18 8.60 -4.64
CA LYS A 29 -10.18 8.53 -5.71
C LYS A 29 -9.58 9.12 -6.98
N LEU A 30 -9.54 8.31 -8.04
CA LEU A 30 -9.19 8.78 -9.38
C LEU A 30 -10.48 9.01 -10.16
N LEU A 31 -10.79 10.27 -10.48
CA LEU A 31 -11.93 10.64 -11.35
C LEU A 31 -13.29 10.09 -10.89
N GLY A 32 -13.50 9.97 -9.57
CA GLY A 32 -14.74 9.44 -9.00
C GLY A 32 -14.91 7.92 -9.10
N GLN A 33 -13.94 7.22 -9.70
CA GLN A 33 -13.92 5.76 -9.76
C GLN A 33 -13.66 5.16 -8.36
N PRO A 34 -14.19 3.96 -8.08
CA PRO A 34 -13.87 3.24 -6.86
C PRO A 34 -12.37 2.93 -6.79
N THR A 35 -11.81 3.00 -5.58
CA THR A 35 -10.43 2.62 -5.32
C THR A 35 -10.30 1.10 -5.50
N ILE A 36 -9.44 0.66 -6.42
CA ILE A 36 -9.13 -0.76 -6.60
C ILE A 36 -7.99 -1.11 -5.65
N VAL A 37 -8.20 -2.12 -4.80
CA VAL A 37 -7.21 -2.59 -3.83
C VAL A 37 -6.79 -4.00 -4.20
N TYR A 38 -5.51 -4.18 -4.50
CA TYR A 38 -4.92 -5.50 -4.69
C TYR A 38 -4.32 -5.97 -3.37
N PHE A 39 -4.75 -7.14 -2.91
CA PHE A 39 -4.20 -7.77 -1.73
C PHE A 39 -3.53 -9.08 -2.11
N HIS A 40 -2.37 -9.34 -1.49
CA HIS A 40 -1.67 -10.61 -1.59
C HIS A 40 -1.44 -11.12 -0.18
N VAL A 41 -1.87 -12.35 0.09
CA VAL A 41 -1.67 -12.98 1.40
C VAL A 41 -0.58 -14.02 1.26
N THR A 42 0.57 -13.76 1.89
CA THR A 42 1.62 -14.76 2.07
C THR A 42 1.50 -15.35 3.46
N VAL A 43 1.41 -16.68 3.55
CA VAL A 43 1.45 -17.39 4.83
C VAL A 43 2.88 -17.85 5.07
N LEU A 44 3.50 -17.34 6.13
CA LEU A 44 4.89 -17.69 6.48
C LEU A 44 4.95 -18.98 7.31
N SER A 45 4.00 -19.18 8.24
CA SER A 45 3.83 -20.41 9.01
C SER A 45 2.38 -20.53 9.51
N LEU A 46 1.93 -21.77 9.75
CA LEU A 46 0.66 -22.09 10.41
C LEU A 46 0.99 -22.85 11.69
N ASP A 47 0.56 -22.33 12.83
CA ASP A 47 0.99 -22.82 14.15
C ASP A 47 0.06 -23.93 14.69
N SER A 48 -1.24 -23.89 14.38
CA SER A 48 -2.15 -25.02 14.62
C SER A 48 -3.43 -24.91 13.79
N ILE A 49 -4.00 -26.06 13.43
CA ILE A 49 -5.32 -26.18 12.81
C ILE A 49 -6.18 -26.93 13.82
N ASN A 50 -7.24 -26.28 14.32
CA ASN A 50 -8.27 -26.95 15.10
C ASN A 50 -9.42 -27.32 14.16
N GLU A 51 -9.73 -28.62 14.07
CA GLU A 51 -10.76 -29.16 13.16
C GLU A 51 -12.18 -29.11 13.75
N GLU A 52 -12.34 -28.92 15.06
CA GLU A 52 -13.64 -28.74 15.71
C GLU A 52 -14.09 -27.27 15.75
N SER A 53 -13.14 -26.32 15.78
CA SER A 53 -13.46 -24.90 15.73
C SER A 53 -13.21 -24.37 14.33
N MET A 54 -14.27 -23.97 13.63
CA MET A 54 -14.26 -23.34 12.30
C MET A 54 -13.61 -21.93 12.30
N VAL A 55 -12.65 -21.67 13.19
CA VAL A 55 -12.04 -20.36 13.42
C VAL A 55 -10.52 -20.52 13.39
N ARG A 56 -9.91 -20.10 12.29
CA ARG A 56 -8.47 -19.85 12.23
C ARG A 56 -8.23 -18.44 12.78
N SER A 57 -7.92 -18.32 14.07
CA SER A 57 -7.55 -17.04 14.66
C SER A 57 -6.04 -16.83 14.52
N LYS A 58 -5.65 -15.85 13.71
CA LYS A 58 -4.27 -15.36 13.60
C LYS A 58 -4.09 -14.25 14.64
N TYR A 59 -3.29 -14.49 15.67
CA TYR A 59 -2.78 -13.39 16.50
C TYR A 59 -1.79 -12.58 15.65
N ILE A 60 -2.09 -11.30 15.48
CA ILE A 60 -1.17 -10.28 14.93
C ILE A 60 -0.43 -9.66 16.10
#